data_AF-A0A2V8EVI6-F1
#
_entry.id   AF-A0A2V8EVI6-F1
#
_cell.length_a   1.000
_cell.length_b   1.000
_cell.length_c   1.000
_cell.angle_alpha   90.00
_cell.angle_beta   90.00
_cell.angle_gamma   90.00
#
_symmetry.space_group_name_H-M   'P 1'
#
loop_
_entity.id
_entity.type
_entity.pdbx_description
1 polymer ?
#
loop_
_entity_poly.entity_id
_entity_poly.type
_entity_poly.pdbx_seq_one_letter_code
_entity_poly.pdbx_strand_id
1 'polypeptide(L)'
;MKRRTLLQWAAAVAAVLPFERIRLLAQPRELTPQAIDLLREIAPTVLPSALGAGRISAMVDQFAVWTRGYREGVPLAHGYGHPRLVRSGPTPVPAYLAQLAALESDARAAGGRWAALDAERRRSILDAAFTKAGVRALPPRPTGQHVVADLMAFYFRSSEANDDCYNALINREECRPIQITTMRPEPKPGRG
;
A
#
# COMPACT_ATOMS: atom_id res chain seq x y z
N MET A 1 -4.20 -27.60 57.41
CA MET A 1 -4.33 -26.40 56.56
C MET A 1 -4.97 -26.79 55.24
N LYS A 2 -6.16 -26.25 54.92
CA LYS A 2 -7.09 -26.80 53.91
C LYS A 2 -6.67 -26.45 52.47
N ARG A 3 -6.53 -27.48 51.62
CA ARG A 3 -6.21 -27.40 50.18
C ARG A 3 -7.15 -26.50 49.36
N ARG A 4 -8.35 -26.19 49.90
CA ARG A 4 -9.36 -25.34 49.26
C ARG A 4 -9.02 -23.86 49.25
N THR A 5 -8.22 -23.38 50.20
CA THR A 5 -7.90 -21.95 50.28
C THR A 5 -6.89 -21.54 49.21
N LEU A 6 -5.90 -22.39 48.91
CA LEU A 6 -4.89 -22.10 47.87
C LEU A 6 -5.47 -22.01 46.46
N LEU A 7 -6.51 -22.79 46.14
CA LEU A 7 -7.20 -22.72 44.85
C LEU A 7 -8.04 -21.44 44.66
N GLN A 8 -8.58 -20.88 45.74
CA GLN A 8 -9.32 -19.60 45.67
C GLN A 8 -8.39 -18.41 45.40
N TRP A 9 -7.14 -18.45 45.87
CA TRP A 9 -6.17 -17.39 45.58
C TRP A 9 -5.65 -17.44 44.14
N ALA A 10 -5.52 -18.62 43.53
CA ALA A 10 -5.11 -18.76 42.13
C ALA A 10 -6.16 -18.17 41.14
N ALA A 11 -7.45 -18.27 41.47
CA ALA A 11 -8.52 -17.71 40.64
C ALA A 11 -8.62 -16.18 40.74
N ALA A 12 -8.21 -15.58 41.86
CA ALA A 12 -8.29 -14.13 42.06
C ALA A 12 -7.19 -13.35 41.31
N VAL A 13 -6.05 -13.98 40.99
CA VAL A 13 -4.97 -13.31 40.24
C VAL A 13 -5.25 -13.26 38.73
N ALA A 14 -6.05 -14.18 38.20
CA ALA A 14 -6.42 -14.18 36.77
C ALA A 14 -7.45 -13.10 36.40
N ALA A 15 -8.18 -12.53 37.37
CA ALA A 15 -9.24 -11.56 37.13
C ALA A 15 -8.79 -10.08 37.22
N VAL A 16 -7.54 -9.81 37.62
CA VAL A 16 -7.00 -8.45 37.80
C VAL A 16 -5.95 -8.09 36.74
N LEU A 17 -5.58 -9.03 35.86
CA LEU A 17 -4.77 -8.70 34.70
C LEU A 17 -5.67 -8.00 33.68
N PRO A 18 -5.42 -6.72 33.34
CA PRO A 18 -6.16 -6.07 32.28
C PRO A 18 -5.83 -6.83 31.00
N PHE A 19 -6.80 -7.57 30.48
CA PHE A 19 -6.77 -8.23 29.15
C PHE A 19 -6.73 -7.21 27.99
N GLU A 20 -6.31 -5.97 28.26
CA GLU A 20 -5.97 -4.96 27.27
C GLU A 20 -4.57 -5.28 26.72
N ARG A 21 -4.56 -5.96 25.57
CA ARG A 21 -3.52 -5.81 24.53
C ARG A 21 -2.18 -6.52 24.74
N ILE A 22 -2.20 -7.83 24.91
CA ILE A 22 -1.12 -8.65 24.32
C ILE A 22 -1.47 -8.88 22.83
N ARG A 23 -1.41 -7.81 22.03
CA ARG A 23 -1.23 -7.92 20.58
C ARG A 23 0.28 -7.93 20.30
N LEU A 24 0.98 -8.90 20.88
CA LEU A 24 2.41 -9.17 20.64
C LEU A 24 2.58 -10.35 19.66
N LEU A 25 1.58 -10.62 18.82
CA LEU A 25 1.85 -11.35 17.59
C LEU A 25 2.57 -10.39 16.66
N ALA A 26 3.78 -10.75 16.25
CA ALA A 26 4.56 -10.00 15.27
C ALA A 26 3.67 -9.71 14.06
N GLN A 27 3.23 -8.46 13.91
CA GLN A 27 2.42 -8.09 12.76
C GLN A 27 3.26 -8.27 11.50
N PRO A 28 2.69 -8.83 10.42
CA PRO A 28 3.43 -8.97 9.17
C PRO A 28 3.91 -7.59 8.72
N ARG A 29 5.22 -7.46 8.56
CA ARG A 29 5.88 -6.23 8.08
C ARG A 29 6.15 -6.26 6.58
N GLU A 30 5.90 -7.39 5.94
CA GLU A 30 6.13 -7.60 4.51
C GLU A 30 4.91 -8.24 3.85
N LEU A 31 4.68 -7.87 2.60
CA LEU A 31 3.74 -8.57 1.74
C LEU A 31 4.26 -9.98 1.46
N THR A 32 3.36 -10.96 1.45
CA THR A 32 3.73 -12.34 1.10
C THR A 32 4.00 -12.44 -0.41
N PRO A 33 4.79 -13.42 -0.88
CA PRO A 33 5.00 -13.63 -2.31
C PRO A 33 3.69 -13.76 -3.10
N GLN A 34 2.72 -14.49 -2.55
CA GLN A 34 1.41 -14.68 -3.17
C GLN A 34 0.61 -13.36 -3.26
N ALA A 35 0.74 -12.49 -2.25
CA ALA A 35 0.12 -11.17 -2.27
C ALA A 35 0.76 -10.26 -3.34
N ILE A 36 2.08 -10.36 -3.53
CA ILE A 36 2.79 -9.63 -4.59
C ILE A 36 2.36 -10.13 -5.97
N ASP A 37 2.27 -11.44 -6.17
CA ASP A 37 1.81 -12.03 -7.44
C ASP A 37 0.38 -11.58 -7.79
N LEU A 38 -0.54 -11.63 -6.82
CA LEU A 38 -1.89 -11.13 -7.02
C LEU A 38 -1.90 -9.62 -7.31
N LEU A 39 -1.07 -8.83 -6.63
CA LEU A 39 -0.97 -7.40 -6.91
C LEU A 39 -0.43 -7.13 -8.32
N ARG A 40 0.48 -7.96 -8.84
CA ARG A 40 0.94 -7.91 -10.24
C ARG A 40 -0.18 -8.29 -11.23
N GLU A 41 -1.07 -9.21 -10.88
CA GLU A 41 -2.26 -9.52 -11.70
C GLU A 41 -3.28 -8.35 -11.70
N ILE A 42 -3.41 -7.65 -10.57
CA ILE A 42 -4.35 -6.51 -10.42
C ILE A 42 -3.82 -5.25 -11.10
N ALA A 43 -2.53 -4.95 -10.97
CA ALA A 43 -1.92 -3.67 -11.37
C ALA A 43 -2.21 -3.23 -12.82
N PRO A 44 -2.23 -4.12 -13.84
CA PRO A 44 -2.61 -3.74 -15.22
C PRO A 44 -4.03 -3.18 -15.36
N THR A 45 -4.91 -3.44 -14.39
CA THR A 45 -6.29 -2.92 -14.39
C THR A 45 -6.35 -1.45 -14.00
N VAL A 46 -5.38 -0.97 -13.21
CA VAL A 46 -5.42 0.37 -12.57
C VAL A 46 -4.27 1.30 -12.99
N LEU A 47 -3.17 0.75 -13.49
CA LEU A 47 -2.04 1.51 -13.98
C LEU A 47 -2.15 1.74 -15.50
N PRO A 48 -1.54 2.82 -16.04
CA PRO A 48 -1.59 3.09 -17.47
C PRO A 48 -1.02 1.94 -18.32
N SER A 49 -1.77 1.49 -19.32
CA SER A 49 -1.32 0.41 -20.22
C SER A 49 -0.04 0.76 -21.01
N ALA A 50 0.22 2.05 -21.22
CA ALA A 50 1.43 2.56 -21.86
C ALA A 50 2.74 2.19 -21.14
N LEU A 51 2.67 1.76 -19.87
CA LEU A 51 3.82 1.25 -19.12
C LEU A 51 4.31 -0.10 -19.65
N GLY A 52 3.42 -0.93 -20.19
CA GLY A 52 3.72 -2.33 -20.51
C GLY A 52 3.94 -3.20 -19.27
N ALA A 53 3.94 -4.52 -19.47
CA ALA A 53 3.95 -5.49 -18.38
C ALA A 53 5.21 -5.40 -17.49
N GLY A 54 6.38 -5.16 -18.09
CA GLY A 54 7.64 -5.09 -17.37
C GLY A 54 7.69 -3.94 -16.36
N ARG A 55 7.31 -2.72 -16.79
CA ARG A 55 7.30 -1.55 -15.89
C ARG A 55 6.20 -1.63 -14.84
N ILE A 56 5.04 -2.20 -15.18
CA ILE A 56 3.98 -2.48 -14.20
C ILE A 56 4.50 -3.43 -13.10
N SER A 57 5.17 -4.51 -13.49
CA SER A 57 5.76 -5.44 -12.52
C SER A 57 6.82 -4.76 -11.66
N ALA A 58 7.71 -3.96 -12.25
CA ALA A 58 8.73 -3.22 -11.52
C ALA A 58 8.13 -2.22 -10.52
N MET A 59 7.02 -1.57 -10.88
CA MET A 59 6.29 -0.65 -9.99
C MET A 59 5.70 -1.38 -8.77
N VAL A 60 5.17 -2.60 -8.96
CA VAL A 60 4.70 -3.44 -7.85
C VAL A 60 5.87 -3.85 -6.94
N ASP A 61 7.04 -4.16 -7.51
CA ASP A 61 8.22 -4.51 -6.72
C ASP A 61 8.75 -3.33 -5.90
N GLN A 62 8.80 -2.14 -6.50
CA GLN A 62 9.14 -0.90 -5.79
C GLN A 62 8.14 -0.60 -4.67
N PHE A 63 6.84 -0.81 -4.92
CA PHE A 63 5.82 -0.66 -3.89
C PHE A 63 6.00 -1.68 -2.74
N ALA A 64 6.33 -2.94 -3.05
CA ALA A 64 6.63 -3.95 -2.04
C ALA A 64 7.86 -3.56 -1.20
N VAL A 65 8.93 -3.06 -1.84
CA VAL A 65 10.11 -2.52 -1.15
C VAL A 65 9.73 -1.33 -0.25
N TRP A 66 8.88 -0.43 -0.74
CA TRP A 66 8.34 0.69 0.06
C TRP A 66 7.59 0.21 1.29
N THR A 67 6.74 -0.83 1.18
CA THR A 67 6.04 -1.39 2.35
C THR A 67 6.99 -1.98 3.39
N ARG A 68 8.06 -2.67 2.96
CA ARG A 68 9.10 -3.21 3.85
C ARG A 68 9.87 -2.09 4.55
N GLY A 69 10.11 -0.98 3.86
CA GLY A 69 10.79 0.20 4.39
C GLY A 69 9.91 1.11 5.25
N TYR A 70 8.61 0.79 5.44
CA TYR A 70 7.68 1.64 6.17
C TYR A 70 8.10 1.81 7.63
N ARG A 71 8.20 3.07 8.07
CA ARG A 71 8.52 3.41 9.46
C ARG A 71 7.30 3.95 10.17
N GLU A 72 6.95 3.32 11.29
CA GLU A 72 5.82 3.71 12.13
C GLU A 72 6.19 4.88 13.06
N GLY A 73 5.23 5.78 13.32
CA GLY A 73 5.37 6.87 14.29
C GLY A 73 6.44 7.94 13.96
N VAL A 74 7.02 7.92 12.75
CA VAL A 74 8.01 8.92 12.33
C VAL A 74 7.32 10.22 11.92
N PRO A 75 7.92 11.39 12.22
CA PRO A 75 7.43 12.66 11.70
C PRO A 75 7.38 12.64 10.18
N LEU A 76 6.24 13.03 9.62
CA LEU A 76 6.07 13.21 8.18
C LEU A 76 6.39 14.65 7.81
N ALA A 77 6.93 14.83 6.61
CA ALA A 77 7.10 16.16 6.03
C ALA A 77 5.74 16.85 5.96
N HIS A 78 5.63 18.00 6.62
CA HIS A 78 4.46 18.86 6.54
C HIS A 78 4.71 19.94 5.48
N GLY A 79 3.67 20.28 4.70
CA GLY A 79 3.76 21.40 3.78
C GLY A 79 4.00 22.73 4.51
N TYR A 80 4.48 23.73 3.77
CA TYR A 80 4.54 25.09 4.26
C TYR A 80 3.15 25.54 4.72
N GLY A 81 3.04 26.20 5.88
CA GLY A 81 1.77 26.66 6.44
C GLY A 81 1.00 25.64 7.30
N HIS A 82 1.52 24.42 7.51
CA HIS A 82 0.95 23.45 8.45
C HIS A 82 1.82 23.33 9.71
N PRO A 83 1.49 24.03 10.82
CA PRO A 83 2.34 24.07 12.01
C PRO A 83 2.29 22.78 12.86
N ARG A 84 1.40 21.84 12.53
CA ARG A 84 1.25 20.59 13.29
C ARG A 84 2.05 19.47 12.64
N LEU A 85 2.98 18.91 13.40
CA LEU A 85 3.69 17.69 13.06
C LEU A 85 2.71 16.51 12.98
N VAL A 86 2.55 15.96 11.79
CA VAL A 86 1.83 14.70 11.58
C VAL A 86 2.84 13.57 11.63
N ARG A 87 2.48 12.45 12.27
CA ARG A 87 3.30 11.23 12.29
C ARG A 87 2.71 10.15 11.40
N SER A 88 3.55 9.24 10.93
CA SER A 88 3.09 8.03 10.26
C SER A 88 2.29 7.15 11.22
N GLY A 89 1.30 6.44 10.67
CA GLY A 89 0.48 5.48 11.41
C GLY A 89 1.21 4.15 11.62
N PRO A 90 0.48 3.10 12.05
CA PRO A 90 0.98 1.73 12.01
C PRO A 90 1.23 1.27 10.57
N THR A 91 2.01 0.20 10.40
CA THR A 91 2.23 -0.41 9.09
C THR A 91 0.90 -0.81 8.43
N PRO A 92 0.70 -0.51 7.13
CA PRO A 92 -0.53 -0.88 6.44
C PRO A 92 -0.55 -2.34 5.98
N VAL A 93 0.57 -3.05 6.06
CA VAL A 93 0.75 -4.41 5.52
C VAL A 93 -0.32 -5.41 5.98
N PRO A 94 -0.69 -5.50 7.27
CA PRO A 94 -1.75 -6.42 7.70
C PRO A 94 -3.10 -6.14 7.04
N ALA A 95 -3.44 -4.85 6.85
CA ALA A 95 -4.66 -4.45 6.16
C ALA A 95 -4.60 -4.78 4.67
N TYR A 96 -3.45 -4.54 4.03
CA TYR A 96 -3.24 -4.89 2.63
C TYR A 96 -3.40 -6.38 2.36
N LEU A 97 -2.82 -7.23 3.21
CA LEU A 97 -2.96 -8.69 3.08
C LEU A 97 -4.43 -9.12 3.19
N ALA A 98 -5.18 -8.55 4.14
CA ALA A 98 -6.61 -8.83 4.28
C ALA A 98 -7.42 -8.35 3.06
N GLN A 99 -7.09 -7.18 2.50
CA GLN A 99 -7.74 -6.63 1.31
C GLN A 99 -7.46 -7.48 0.07
N LEU A 100 -6.22 -7.92 -0.13
CA LEU A 100 -5.84 -8.79 -1.25
C LEU A 100 -6.52 -10.16 -1.14
N ALA A 101 -6.58 -10.74 0.05
CA ALA A 101 -7.32 -11.98 0.29
C ALA A 101 -8.82 -11.84 0.00
N ALA A 102 -9.42 -10.69 0.34
CA ALA A 102 -10.81 -10.39 0.01
C ALA A 102 -11.04 -10.28 -1.51
N LEU A 103 -10.15 -9.57 -2.23
CA LEU A 103 -10.23 -9.45 -3.69
C LEU A 103 -10.11 -10.81 -4.39
N GLU A 104 -9.20 -11.67 -3.93
CA GLU A 104 -9.08 -13.04 -4.44
C GLU A 104 -10.35 -13.87 -4.18
N SER A 105 -10.95 -13.74 -2.99
CA SER A 105 -12.21 -14.41 -2.65
C SER A 105 -13.36 -13.92 -3.53
N ASP A 106 -13.47 -12.61 -3.74
CA ASP A 106 -14.50 -11.98 -4.57
C ASP A 106 -14.32 -12.39 -6.04
N ALA A 107 -13.07 -12.51 -6.51
CA ALA A 107 -12.76 -13.01 -7.83
C ALA A 107 -13.22 -14.47 -8.03
N ARG A 108 -12.97 -15.33 -7.04
CA ARG A 108 -13.43 -16.73 -7.08
C ARG A 108 -14.94 -16.85 -7.10
N ALA A 109 -15.63 -16.05 -6.27
CA ALA A 109 -17.08 -15.96 -6.31
C ALA A 109 -17.61 -15.43 -7.65
N ALA A 110 -16.81 -14.64 -8.34
CA ALA A 110 -17.13 -14.03 -9.62
C ALA A 110 -16.82 -14.89 -10.86
N GLY A 111 -16.15 -16.04 -10.72
CA GLY A 111 -15.90 -16.96 -11.84
C GLY A 111 -14.49 -17.54 -11.93
N GLY A 112 -13.56 -17.20 -11.02
CA GLY A 112 -12.25 -17.84 -11.00
C GLY A 112 -11.14 -17.02 -10.35
N ARG A 113 -9.89 -17.24 -10.76
CA ARG A 113 -8.77 -16.39 -10.34
C ARG A 113 -8.88 -15.01 -10.98
N TRP A 114 -8.27 -14.00 -10.35
CA TRP A 114 -8.27 -12.63 -10.88
C TRP A 114 -7.89 -12.54 -12.36
N ALA A 115 -6.77 -13.16 -12.76
CA ALA A 115 -6.31 -13.20 -14.14
C ALA A 115 -7.27 -13.89 -15.15
N ALA A 116 -8.23 -14.70 -14.69
CA ALA A 116 -9.21 -15.37 -15.55
C ALA A 116 -10.46 -14.52 -15.80
N LEU A 117 -10.71 -13.49 -14.98
CA LEU A 117 -11.86 -12.61 -15.13
C LEU A 117 -11.67 -11.65 -16.31
N ASP A 118 -12.77 -11.27 -16.96
CA ASP A 118 -12.77 -10.18 -17.93
C ASP A 118 -12.59 -8.81 -17.26
N ALA A 119 -12.35 -7.78 -18.08
CA ALA A 119 -12.05 -6.44 -17.59
C ALA A 119 -13.23 -5.79 -16.86
N GLU A 120 -14.47 -6.06 -17.26
CA GLU A 120 -15.67 -5.51 -16.65
C GLU A 120 -15.85 -6.07 -15.23
N ARG A 121 -15.68 -7.38 -15.07
CA ARG A 121 -15.79 -8.07 -13.79
C ARG A 121 -14.69 -7.63 -12.83
N ARG A 122 -13.44 -7.51 -13.29
CA ARG A 122 -12.33 -6.97 -12.48
C ARG A 122 -12.64 -5.56 -11.99
N ARG A 123 -13.15 -4.69 -12.88
CA ARG A 123 -13.53 -3.32 -12.54
C ARG A 123 -14.65 -3.27 -11.51
N SER A 124 -15.70 -4.07 -11.70
CA SER A 124 -16.82 -4.16 -10.75
C SER A 124 -16.37 -4.57 -9.34
N ILE A 125 -15.46 -5.54 -9.24
CA ILE A 125 -14.90 -5.97 -7.94
C ILE A 125 -14.06 -4.84 -7.30
N LEU A 126 -13.21 -4.16 -8.08
CA LEU A 126 -12.44 -3.02 -7.56
C LEU A 126 -13.33 -1.87 -7.10
N ASP A 127 -14.36 -1.53 -7.88
CA ASP A 127 -15.30 -0.45 -7.54
C ASP A 127 -16.04 -0.75 -6.22
N ALA A 128 -16.47 -2.01 -6.03
CA ALA A 128 -17.06 -2.45 -4.77
C ALA A 128 -16.06 -2.39 -3.60
N ALA A 129 -14.81 -2.81 -3.83
CA ALA A 129 -13.75 -2.77 -2.82
C ALA A 129 -13.39 -1.33 -2.41
N PHE A 130 -13.28 -0.42 -3.37
CA PHE A 130 -13.04 1.01 -3.11
C PHE A 130 -14.20 1.66 -2.38
N THR A 131 -15.44 1.34 -2.76
CA THR A 131 -16.64 1.82 -2.06
C THR A 131 -16.64 1.35 -0.60
N LYS A 132 -16.37 0.06 -0.36
CA LYS A 132 -16.28 -0.52 0.99
C LYS A 132 -15.15 0.09 1.82
N ALA A 133 -14.02 0.38 1.20
CA ALA A 133 -12.89 1.04 1.85
C ALA A 133 -13.08 2.56 2.02
N GLY A 134 -14.13 3.15 1.44
CA GLY A 134 -14.40 4.59 1.48
C GLY A 134 -13.42 5.42 0.65
N VAL A 135 -12.79 4.83 -0.37
CA VAL A 135 -11.85 5.53 -1.26
C VAL A 135 -12.66 6.38 -2.24
N ARG A 136 -12.65 7.70 -2.04
CA ARG A 136 -13.38 8.65 -2.89
C ARG A 136 -12.50 9.40 -3.89
N ALA A 137 -11.21 9.50 -3.57
CA ALA A 137 -10.21 10.16 -4.39
C ALA A 137 -8.87 9.47 -4.14
N LEU A 138 -7.97 9.59 -5.11
CA LEU A 138 -6.62 9.09 -4.93
C LEU A 138 -5.90 9.88 -3.83
N PRO A 139 -5.35 9.23 -2.80
CA PRO A 139 -4.68 9.96 -1.75
C PRO A 139 -3.37 10.57 -2.27
N PRO A 140 -2.91 11.71 -1.69
CA PRO A 140 -1.69 12.39 -2.14
C PRO A 140 -0.40 11.61 -1.87
N ARG A 141 -0.50 10.56 -1.04
CA ARG A 141 0.52 9.59 -0.69
C ARG A 141 -0.17 8.30 -0.24
N PRO A 142 0.49 7.14 -0.24
CA PRO A 142 -0.05 5.95 0.40
C PRO A 142 -0.49 6.21 1.84
N THR A 143 -1.73 5.89 2.18
CA THR A 143 -2.34 6.14 3.50
C THR A 143 -2.63 4.87 4.29
N GLY A 144 -2.62 3.71 3.64
CA GLY A 144 -3.05 2.44 4.22
C GLY A 144 -4.54 2.17 4.08
N GLN A 145 -5.29 3.04 3.39
CA GLN A 145 -6.75 2.90 3.25
C GLN A 145 -7.13 1.72 2.36
N HIS A 146 -6.46 1.56 1.21
CA HIS A 146 -6.66 0.42 0.32
C HIS A 146 -5.42 0.17 -0.53
N VAL A 147 -4.92 -1.06 -0.53
CA VAL A 147 -3.67 -1.47 -1.21
C VAL A 147 -3.60 -1.03 -2.67
N VAL A 148 -4.69 -1.21 -3.43
CA VAL A 148 -4.73 -0.84 -4.86
C VAL A 148 -4.72 0.67 -5.06
N ALA A 149 -5.44 1.42 -4.21
CA ALA A 149 -5.45 2.88 -4.28
C ALA A 149 -4.10 3.47 -3.87
N ASP A 150 -3.45 2.85 -2.88
CA ASP A 150 -2.13 3.24 -2.43
C ASP A 150 -1.04 2.87 -3.45
N LEU A 151 -1.17 1.76 -4.20
CA LEU A 151 -0.31 1.45 -5.35
C LEU A 151 -0.47 2.51 -6.45
N MET A 152 -1.70 2.89 -6.79
CA MET A 152 -1.94 3.97 -7.75
C MET A 152 -1.32 5.28 -7.26
N ALA A 153 -1.51 5.64 -5.99
CA ALA A 153 -0.96 6.85 -5.41
C ALA A 153 0.58 6.82 -5.42
N PHE A 154 1.16 5.66 -5.14
CA PHE A 154 2.60 5.44 -5.24
C PHE A 154 3.12 5.69 -6.65
N TYR A 155 2.49 5.11 -7.68
CA TYR A 155 2.87 5.33 -9.07
C TYR A 155 2.70 6.80 -9.50
N PHE A 156 1.51 7.38 -9.35
CA PHE A 156 1.25 8.74 -9.84
C PHE A 156 2.04 9.84 -9.11
N ARG A 157 2.65 9.49 -7.97
CA ARG A 157 3.55 10.38 -7.24
C ARG A 157 5.02 10.09 -7.51
N SER A 158 5.37 9.07 -8.28
CA SER A 158 6.76 8.77 -8.62
C SER A 158 7.33 9.79 -9.60
N SER A 159 8.66 9.84 -9.70
CA SER A 159 9.31 10.58 -10.78
C SER A 159 8.92 10.06 -12.15
N GLU A 160 8.88 8.74 -12.30
CA GLU A 160 8.60 8.06 -13.56
C GLU A 160 7.25 8.47 -14.16
N ALA A 161 6.20 8.60 -13.34
CA ALA A 161 4.90 9.06 -13.78
C ALA A 161 4.90 10.55 -14.19
N ASN A 162 5.72 11.37 -13.52
CA ASN A 162 5.90 12.77 -13.90
C ASN A 162 6.61 12.86 -15.27
N ASP A 163 7.65 12.08 -15.44
CA ASP A 163 8.44 12.04 -16.68
C ASP A 163 7.59 11.53 -17.87
N ASP A 164 6.74 10.53 -17.63
CA ASP A 164 5.76 10.04 -18.62
C ASP A 164 4.73 11.11 -19.00
N CYS A 165 4.20 11.86 -18.02
CA CYS A 165 3.18 12.87 -18.27
C CYS A 165 3.71 14.03 -19.12
N TYR A 166 4.96 14.44 -18.89
CA TYR A 166 5.58 15.56 -19.60
C TYR A 166 6.45 15.13 -20.79
N ASN A 167 6.62 13.82 -21.00
CA ASN A 167 7.53 13.24 -21.99
C ASN A 167 8.96 13.82 -21.88
N ALA A 168 9.45 14.00 -20.65
CA ALA A 168 10.72 14.63 -20.34
C ALA A 168 11.35 14.02 -19.08
N LEU A 169 12.68 13.97 -18.98
CA LEU A 169 13.42 13.46 -17.82
C LEU A 169 13.52 14.53 -16.72
N ILE A 170 12.40 14.79 -16.05
CA ILE A 170 12.31 15.78 -14.97
C ILE A 170 13.01 15.26 -13.72
N ASN A 171 12.93 13.94 -13.48
CA ASN A 171 13.57 13.27 -12.34
C ASN A 171 13.18 13.94 -11.01
N ARG A 172 11.89 14.17 -10.75
CA ARG A 172 11.42 15.11 -9.70
C ARG A 172 11.95 14.82 -8.29
N GLU A 173 12.31 13.56 -8.02
CA GLU A 173 12.79 13.11 -6.70
C GLU A 173 14.32 13.07 -6.62
N GLU A 174 15.01 13.40 -7.72
CA GLU A 174 16.45 13.53 -7.81
C GLU A 174 16.84 15.00 -7.84
N CYS A 175 17.83 15.37 -7.02
CA CYS A 175 18.33 16.74 -7.01
C CYS A 175 19.14 17.01 -8.28
N ARG A 176 18.74 18.02 -9.05
CA ARG A 176 19.53 18.52 -10.18
C ARG A 176 20.64 19.47 -9.66
N PRO A 177 21.87 19.39 -10.18
CA PRO A 177 22.91 20.38 -9.89
C PRO A 177 22.43 21.80 -10.18
N ILE A 178 22.80 22.76 -9.32
CA ILE A 178 22.34 24.16 -9.41
C ILE A 178 22.65 24.81 -10.77
N GLN A 179 23.73 24.38 -11.42
CA GLN A 179 24.16 24.88 -12.72
C GLN A 179 23.17 24.56 -13.85
N ILE A 180 22.34 23.52 -13.66
CA ILE A 180 21.43 23.03 -14.70
C ILE A 180 19.95 23.24 -14.36
N THR A 181 19.62 23.86 -13.23
CA THR A 181 18.23 24.04 -12.78
C THR A 181 17.41 24.94 -13.70
N THR A 182 18.06 25.89 -14.38
CA THR A 182 17.43 26.77 -15.39
C THR A 182 17.32 26.11 -16.76
N MET A 183 18.02 24.99 -17.00
CA MET A 183 17.95 24.27 -18.25
C MET A 183 16.72 23.36 -18.28
N ARG A 184 15.98 23.42 -19.40
CA ARG A 184 14.85 22.55 -19.67
C ARG A 184 15.28 21.08 -19.56
N PRO A 185 14.49 20.21 -18.91
CA PRO A 185 14.74 18.77 -18.89
C PRO A 185 14.83 18.17 -20.29
N GLU A 186 15.68 17.15 -20.43
CA GLU A 186 15.86 16.42 -21.68
C GLU A 186 14.58 15.66 -22.06
N PRO A 187 14.30 15.46 -23.37
CA PRO A 187 13.17 14.65 -23.79
C PRO A 187 13.35 13.21 -23.32
N LYS A 188 12.24 12.56 -22.96
CA LYS A 188 12.28 11.14 -22.63
C LYS A 188 12.59 10.31 -23.90
N PRO A 189 13.51 9.32 -23.85
CA PRO A 189 13.76 8.44 -24.98
C PRO A 189 12.47 7.77 -25.47
N GLY A 190 12.30 7.68 -26.79
CA GLY A 190 11.13 7.05 -27.41
C GLY A 190 10.93 5.60 -26.96
N ARG A 191 9.67 5.18 -26.83
CA ARG A 191 9.26 3.85 -26.36
C ARG A 191 9.73 2.77 -27.34
N GLY A 192 10.65 1.90 -26.90
CA GLY A 192 10.88 0.58 -27.51
C GLY A 192 9.86 -0.43 -27.04
#